data_AF-A0A850LQA2-F1
#
_entry.id   AF-A0A850LQA2-F1
#
_cell.length_a   1.000
_cell.length_b   1.000
_cell.length_c   1.000
_cell.angle_alpha   90.00
_cell.angle_beta   90.00
_cell.angle_gamma   90.00
#
_symmetry.space_group_name_H-M   'P 1'
#
loop_
_entity.id
_entity.type
_entity.pdbx_description
1 polymer ?
#
loop_
_entity_poly.entity_id
_entity_poly.type
_entity_poly.pdbx_seq_one_letter_code
_entity_poly.pdbx_strand_id
1 'polypeptide(L)'
;MFSLYEFEFLGNRLAEYSILKNPLELFGLGIIIVAMIIVAFLAYQMFNSYRETKMAATLYWALAFGFLLIAVIFLIIEKVSYSTLGNRSLGDTMAIFALIFSGAAIVCFDIFSFHTTYPDRVKILTVIVSLIAAIYVGILVYSIILSYPHADVVNYELVYEPKTYIIVYCTLLPIILIAPSIFFYYSSKMRDNNPPNSIRARWMGIGLLFFAIGYITEVAPFLGELAIPFRIFFVLAGITLWICFRMPEWFKSKIGWTE
;
A
#
# COMPACT_ATOMS: atom_id res chain seq x y z
N MET A 1 25.88 -20.23 -25.80
CA MET A 1 27.00 -19.29 -25.93
C MET A 1 26.41 -18.06 -26.62
N PHE A 2 26.12 -16.99 -25.87
CA PHE A 2 25.53 -15.77 -26.46
C PHE A 2 26.57 -15.10 -27.36
N SER A 3 26.14 -14.61 -28.53
CA SER A 3 27.06 -13.89 -29.42
C SER A 3 27.43 -12.54 -28.81
N LEU A 4 28.64 -12.03 -29.07
CA LEU A 4 29.07 -10.69 -28.65
C LEU A 4 28.08 -9.58 -29.08
N TYR A 5 27.37 -9.79 -30.18
CA TYR A 5 26.30 -8.92 -30.67
C TYR A 5 25.06 -8.91 -29.78
N GLU A 6 24.68 -10.05 -29.18
CA GLU A 6 23.55 -10.13 -28.24
C GLU A 6 23.89 -9.45 -26.90
N PHE A 7 25.16 -9.49 -26.48
CA PHE A 7 25.62 -8.79 -25.28
C PHE A 7 25.70 -7.26 -25.47
N GLU A 8 26.17 -6.79 -26.62
CA GLU A 8 26.13 -5.35 -26.96
C GLU A 8 24.69 -4.86 -27.17
N PHE A 9 23.82 -5.67 -27.75
CA PHE A 9 22.41 -5.32 -27.94
C PHE A 9 21.64 -5.29 -26.61
N LEU A 10 21.88 -6.25 -25.70
CA LEU A 10 21.36 -6.19 -24.34
C LEU A 10 21.95 -5.01 -23.56
N GLY A 11 23.26 -4.76 -23.67
CA GLY A 11 23.94 -3.65 -23.00
C GLY A 11 23.43 -2.27 -23.44
N ASN A 12 23.19 -2.09 -24.74
CA ASN A 12 22.64 -0.86 -25.29
C ASN A 12 21.15 -0.68 -24.94
N ARG A 13 20.35 -1.76 -24.90
CA ARG A 13 18.97 -1.68 -24.36
C ARG A 13 18.96 -1.40 -22.85
N LEU A 14 19.78 -2.07 -22.05
CA LEU A 14 19.90 -1.78 -20.61
C LEU A 14 20.36 -0.35 -20.33
N ALA A 15 21.18 0.24 -21.21
CA ALA A 15 21.57 1.64 -21.13
C ALA A 15 20.46 2.62 -21.55
N GLU A 16 19.55 2.24 -22.45
CA GLU A 16 18.33 3.01 -22.78
C GLU A 16 17.25 2.88 -21.70
N TYR A 17 17.18 1.72 -21.05
CA TYR A 17 16.23 1.36 -19.99
C TYR A 17 16.74 1.67 -18.57
N SER A 18 17.59 2.68 -18.42
CA SER A 18 18.09 3.11 -17.11
C SER A 18 17.13 4.10 -16.45
N ILE A 19 16.56 3.75 -15.29
CA ILE A 19 15.77 4.70 -14.45
C ILE A 19 16.56 5.99 -14.18
N LEU A 20 17.89 5.91 -14.10
CA LEU A 20 18.76 7.07 -13.86
C LEU A 20 18.71 8.12 -14.99
N LYS A 21 18.19 7.76 -16.16
CA LYS A 21 18.04 8.68 -17.31
C LYS A 21 16.64 9.28 -17.44
N ASN A 22 15.63 8.75 -16.73
CA ASN A 22 14.27 9.30 -16.75
C ASN A 22 13.99 10.11 -15.45
N PRO A 23 13.96 11.46 -15.51
CA PRO A 23 13.78 12.30 -14.33
C PRO A 23 12.40 12.11 -13.65
N LEU A 24 11.37 11.72 -14.40
CA LEU A 24 10.04 11.43 -13.84
C LEU A 24 10.05 10.16 -12.98
N GLU A 25 10.75 9.12 -13.41
CA GLU A 25 10.90 7.88 -12.64
C GLU A 25 11.76 8.09 -11.39
N LEU A 26 12.83 8.89 -11.49
CA LEU A 26 13.62 9.27 -10.32
C LEU A 26 12.79 10.06 -9.30
N PHE A 27 11.94 10.97 -9.76
CA PHE A 27 11.02 11.70 -8.91
C PHE A 27 10.01 10.75 -8.23
N GLY A 28 9.42 9.83 -9.00
CA GLY A 28 8.50 8.82 -8.49
C GLY A 28 9.14 7.88 -7.46
N LEU A 29 10.37 7.43 -7.71
CA LEU A 29 11.16 6.62 -6.77
C LEU A 29 11.53 7.42 -5.52
N GLY A 30 11.84 8.71 -5.66
CA GLY A 30 12.02 9.65 -4.55
C GLY A 30 10.79 9.73 -3.64
N ILE A 31 9.58 9.83 -4.22
CA ILE A 31 8.33 9.82 -3.44
C ILE A 31 8.16 8.50 -2.69
N ILE A 32 8.45 7.36 -3.33
CA ILE A 32 8.36 6.04 -2.68
C ILE A 32 9.34 5.96 -1.50
N ILE A 33 10.56 6.47 -1.63
CA ILE A 33 11.53 6.53 -0.54
C ILE A 33 11.01 7.42 0.60
N VAL A 34 10.43 8.58 0.30
CA VAL A 34 9.83 9.44 1.33
C VAL A 34 8.68 8.71 2.03
N ALA A 35 7.80 8.05 1.29
CA ALA A 35 6.73 7.23 1.84
C ALA A 35 7.28 6.11 2.73
N MET A 36 8.35 5.44 2.31
CA MET A 36 9.05 4.40 3.07
C MET A 36 9.54 4.94 4.43
N ILE A 37 10.18 6.12 4.44
CA ILE A 37 10.66 6.77 5.67
C ILE A 37 9.47 7.10 6.59
N ILE A 38 8.38 7.63 6.05
CA ILE A 38 7.18 7.94 6.83
C ILE A 38 6.56 6.68 7.41
N VAL A 39 6.42 5.61 6.62
CA VAL A 39 5.88 4.33 7.06
C VAL A 39 6.78 3.70 8.14
N ALA A 40 8.10 3.71 7.96
CA ALA A 40 9.06 3.22 8.95
C ALA A 40 8.96 4.00 10.27
N PHE A 41 8.86 5.33 10.18
CA PHE A 41 8.67 6.19 11.35
C PHE A 41 7.35 5.89 12.07
N LEU A 42 6.25 5.73 11.33
CA LEU A 42 4.94 5.37 11.90
C LEU A 42 4.97 3.97 12.54
N ALA A 43 5.57 2.97 11.88
CA ALA A 43 5.73 1.63 12.43
C ALA A 43 6.49 1.67 13.76
N TYR A 44 7.62 2.37 13.80
CA TYR A 44 8.43 2.54 15.01
C TYR A 44 7.63 3.21 16.14
N GLN A 45 6.92 4.30 15.82
CA GLN A 45 6.11 5.01 16.81
C GLN A 45 4.97 4.15 17.37
N MET A 46 4.23 3.45 16.50
CA MET A 46 3.12 2.60 16.93
C MET A 46 3.62 1.41 17.75
N PHE A 47 4.76 0.82 17.38
CA PHE A 47 5.35 -0.28 18.12
C PHE A 47 5.80 0.15 19.52
N ASN A 48 6.43 1.32 19.67
CA ASN A 48 6.77 1.86 20.98
C ASN A 48 5.54 2.18 21.82
N SER A 49 4.52 2.82 21.23
CA SER A 49 3.27 3.10 21.92
C SER A 49 2.55 1.81 22.36
N TYR A 50 2.62 0.75 21.56
CA TYR A 50 2.13 -0.56 21.96
C TYR A 50 2.90 -1.14 23.17
N ARG A 51 4.23 -1.01 23.21
CA ARG A 51 5.02 -1.49 24.36
C ARG A 51 4.61 -0.81 25.67
N GLU A 52 4.23 0.45 25.61
CA GLU A 52 3.79 1.25 26.76
C GLU A 52 2.36 0.93 27.17
N THR A 53 1.43 0.94 26.20
CA THR A 53 -0.02 0.85 26.48
C THR A 53 -0.57 -0.57 26.47
N LYS A 54 0.14 -1.51 25.82
CA LYS A 54 -0.28 -2.90 25.54
C LYS A 54 -1.63 -3.04 24.85
N MET A 55 -2.12 -1.99 24.20
CA MET A 55 -3.40 -2.02 23.49
C MET A 55 -3.28 -2.78 22.17
N ALA A 56 -4.11 -3.81 21.97
CA ALA A 56 -4.10 -4.63 20.76
C ALA A 56 -4.33 -3.80 19.48
N ALA A 57 -5.14 -2.74 19.58
CA ALA A 57 -5.41 -1.81 18.48
C ALA A 57 -4.12 -1.17 17.92
N THR A 58 -3.19 -0.76 18.79
CA THR A 58 -1.92 -0.13 18.41
C THR A 58 -0.96 -1.15 17.78
N LEU A 59 -1.03 -2.42 18.21
CA LEU A 59 -0.27 -3.51 17.61
C LEU A 59 -0.70 -3.78 16.16
N TYR A 60 -2.00 -3.78 15.86
CA TYR A 60 -2.48 -4.00 14.49
C TYR A 60 -1.98 -2.94 13.53
N TRP A 61 -1.89 -1.68 13.96
CA TRP A 61 -1.28 -0.61 13.16
C TRP A 61 0.23 -0.75 13.01
N ALA A 62 0.93 -1.10 14.08
CA ALA A 62 2.36 -1.34 14.02
C ALA A 62 2.70 -2.46 13.02
N LEU A 63 1.92 -3.56 13.05
CA LEU A 63 2.04 -4.67 12.10
C LEU A 63 1.68 -4.24 10.68
N ALA A 64 0.58 -3.51 10.49
CA ALA A 64 0.19 -3.01 9.16
C ALA A 64 1.29 -2.16 8.53
N PHE A 65 1.82 -1.17 9.26
CA PHE A 65 2.93 -0.35 8.76
C PHE A 65 4.22 -1.15 8.58
N GLY A 66 4.49 -2.14 9.43
CA GLY A 66 5.61 -3.05 9.25
C GLY A 66 5.51 -3.86 7.96
N PHE A 67 4.34 -4.42 7.67
CA PHE A 67 4.09 -5.13 6.41
C PHE A 67 4.17 -4.20 5.19
N LEU A 68 3.65 -2.98 5.29
CA LEU A 68 3.81 -1.97 4.23
C LEU A 68 5.27 -1.61 3.99
N LEU A 69 6.07 -1.45 5.04
CA LEU A 69 7.50 -1.18 4.90
C LEU A 69 8.19 -2.31 4.13
N ILE A 70 7.92 -3.56 4.51
CA ILE A 70 8.47 -4.73 3.83
C ILE A 70 8.01 -4.77 2.36
N ALA A 71 6.73 -4.50 2.09
CA ALA A 71 6.20 -4.46 0.73
C ALA A 71 6.89 -3.38 -0.13
N VAL A 72 7.09 -2.17 0.41
CA VAL A 72 7.78 -1.08 -0.29
C VAL A 72 9.24 -1.42 -0.58
N ILE A 73 9.94 -2.08 0.35
CA ILE A 73 11.31 -2.56 0.12
C ILE A 73 11.33 -3.52 -1.08
N PHE A 74 10.39 -4.48 -1.13
CA PHE A 74 10.30 -5.40 -2.26
C PHE A 74 9.96 -4.71 -3.57
N LEU A 75 9.04 -3.73 -3.58
CA LEU A 75 8.75 -2.92 -4.78
C LEU A 75 9.99 -2.15 -5.29
N ILE A 76 10.83 -1.63 -4.39
CA ILE A 76 12.07 -0.96 -4.79
C ILE A 76 13.03 -1.97 -5.43
N ILE A 77 13.20 -3.16 -4.83
CA ILE A 77 14.07 -4.21 -5.37
C ILE A 77 13.54 -4.69 -6.73
N GLU A 78 12.22 -4.84 -6.88
CA GLU A 78 11.56 -5.15 -8.15
C GLU A 78 11.94 -4.13 -9.23
N LYS A 79 11.69 -2.84 -8.98
CA LYS A 79 11.96 -1.76 -9.95
C LYS A 79 13.43 -1.72 -10.34
N VAL A 80 14.34 -1.83 -9.37
CA VAL A 80 15.79 -1.88 -9.62
C VAL A 80 16.18 -3.12 -10.41
N SER A 81 15.55 -4.27 -10.15
CA SER A 81 15.82 -5.52 -10.85
C SER A 81 15.42 -5.43 -12.33
N TYR A 82 14.27 -4.83 -12.63
CA TYR A 82 13.84 -4.59 -14.01
C TYR A 82 14.68 -3.52 -14.71
N SER A 83 14.90 -2.36 -14.09
CA SER A 83 15.52 -1.21 -14.77
C SER A 83 17.04 -1.30 -14.86
N THR A 84 17.70 -1.81 -13.84
CA THR A 84 19.15 -1.65 -13.69
C THR A 84 19.88 -2.97 -13.89
N LEU A 85 19.29 -4.06 -13.41
CA LEU A 85 19.91 -5.39 -13.48
C LEU A 85 19.44 -6.20 -14.70
N GLY A 86 18.35 -5.80 -15.35
CA GLY A 86 17.72 -6.58 -16.42
C GLY A 86 17.25 -7.97 -15.97
N ASN A 87 17.14 -8.20 -14.66
CA ASN A 87 16.84 -9.50 -14.09
C ASN A 87 15.35 -9.63 -13.83
N ARG A 88 14.63 -10.10 -14.85
CA ARG A 88 13.18 -10.26 -14.83
C ARG A 88 12.69 -11.24 -13.77
N SER A 89 13.33 -12.41 -13.65
CA SER A 89 12.93 -13.44 -12.68
C SER A 89 13.02 -12.95 -11.23
N LEU A 90 14.09 -12.20 -10.91
CA LEU A 90 14.21 -11.57 -9.60
C LEU A 90 13.12 -10.51 -9.38
N GLY A 91 12.88 -9.65 -10.38
CA GLY A 91 11.82 -8.64 -10.32
C GLY A 91 10.43 -9.24 -10.07
N ASP A 92 10.04 -10.26 -10.84
CA ASP A 92 8.74 -10.93 -10.70
C ASP A 92 8.57 -11.54 -9.30
N THR A 93 9.64 -12.14 -8.78
CA THR A 93 9.64 -12.74 -7.43
C THR A 93 9.44 -11.67 -6.36
N MET A 94 10.11 -10.52 -6.48
CA MET A 94 9.96 -9.41 -5.55
C MET A 94 8.56 -8.78 -5.64
N ALA A 95 7.98 -8.68 -6.85
CA ALA A 95 6.60 -8.23 -7.05
C ALA A 95 5.59 -9.12 -6.31
N ILE A 96 5.77 -10.44 -6.37
CA ILE A 96 4.94 -11.41 -5.64
C ILE A 96 5.03 -11.18 -4.13
N PHE A 97 6.24 -11.01 -3.59
CA PHE A 97 6.40 -10.73 -2.16
C PHE A 97 5.76 -9.40 -1.77
N ALA A 98 5.94 -8.35 -2.58
CA ALA A 98 5.31 -7.06 -2.35
C ALA A 98 3.77 -7.18 -2.27
N LEU A 99 3.15 -7.96 -3.17
CA LEU A 99 1.71 -8.22 -3.17
C LEU A 99 1.25 -8.95 -1.89
N ILE A 100 1.96 -10.00 -1.48
CA ILE A 100 1.63 -10.78 -0.27
C ILE A 100 1.66 -9.89 0.97
N PHE A 101 2.75 -9.13 1.16
CA PHE A 101 2.90 -8.26 2.33
C PHE A 101 1.92 -7.08 2.33
N SER A 102 1.57 -6.56 1.15
CA SER A 102 0.51 -5.56 1.03
C SER A 102 -0.86 -6.12 1.43
N GLY A 103 -1.19 -7.35 1.01
CA GLY A 103 -2.42 -8.02 1.41
C GLY A 103 -2.50 -8.24 2.92
N ALA A 104 -1.38 -8.61 3.55
CA ALA A 104 -1.30 -8.72 5.00
C ALA A 104 -1.54 -7.37 5.71
N ALA A 105 -1.01 -6.27 5.18
CA ALA A 105 -1.25 -4.93 5.72
C ALA A 105 -2.73 -4.52 5.66
N ILE A 106 -3.40 -4.78 4.53
CA ILE A 106 -4.84 -4.54 4.35
C ILE A 106 -5.64 -5.29 5.40
N VAL A 107 -5.37 -6.58 5.59
CA VAL A 107 -6.04 -7.41 6.61
C VAL A 107 -5.85 -6.81 8.00
N CYS A 108 -4.67 -6.28 8.35
CA CYS A 108 -4.44 -5.61 9.63
C CYS A 108 -5.27 -4.32 9.78
N PHE A 109 -5.39 -3.49 8.74
CA PHE A 109 -6.25 -2.30 8.78
C PHE A 109 -7.72 -2.68 8.96
N ASP A 110 -8.18 -3.71 8.27
CA ASP A 110 -9.55 -4.20 8.39
C ASP A 110 -9.81 -4.79 9.79
N ILE A 111 -8.90 -5.61 10.33
CA ILE A 111 -8.97 -6.11 11.72
C ILE A 111 -9.14 -4.96 12.69
N PHE A 112 -8.31 -3.91 12.55
CA PHE A 112 -8.39 -2.76 13.44
C PHE A 112 -9.74 -2.03 13.31
N SER A 113 -10.24 -1.83 12.08
CA SER A 113 -11.52 -1.16 11.84
C SER A 113 -12.71 -1.95 12.41
N PHE A 114 -12.72 -3.27 12.21
CA PHE A 114 -13.72 -4.16 12.78
C PHE A 114 -13.61 -4.20 14.30
N HIS A 115 -12.41 -4.25 14.86
CA HIS A 115 -12.24 -4.28 16.31
C HIS A 115 -12.76 -3.02 16.97
N THR A 116 -12.61 -1.89 16.30
CA THR A 116 -13.11 -0.60 16.79
C THR A 116 -14.64 -0.49 16.69
N THR A 117 -15.26 -1.04 15.63
CA THR A 117 -16.67 -0.77 15.30
C THR A 117 -17.61 -1.93 15.61
N TYR A 118 -17.13 -3.16 15.45
CA TYR A 118 -17.88 -4.42 15.57
C TYR A 118 -17.09 -5.48 16.37
N PRO A 119 -16.73 -5.23 17.64
CA PRO A 119 -15.83 -6.08 18.44
C PRO A 119 -16.28 -7.54 18.54
N ASP A 120 -17.59 -7.79 18.62
CA ASP A 120 -18.15 -9.14 18.75
C ASP A 120 -18.04 -9.96 17.45
N ARG A 121 -17.90 -9.29 16.30
CA ARG A 121 -17.91 -9.91 14.97
C ARG A 121 -16.55 -9.89 14.28
N VAL A 122 -15.53 -9.29 14.90
CA VAL A 122 -14.18 -9.14 14.34
C VAL A 122 -13.66 -10.44 13.77
N LYS A 123 -13.69 -11.53 14.54
CA LYS A 123 -13.14 -12.81 14.13
C LYS A 123 -13.74 -13.29 12.80
N ILE A 124 -15.06 -13.22 12.67
CA ILE A 124 -15.77 -13.70 11.47
C ILE A 124 -15.50 -12.76 10.29
N LEU A 125 -15.62 -11.45 10.50
CA LEU A 125 -15.43 -10.46 9.45
C LEU A 125 -13.98 -10.44 8.94
N THR A 126 -13.00 -10.57 9.83
CA THR A 126 -11.59 -10.71 9.47
C THR A 126 -11.36 -11.97 8.64
N VAL A 127 -11.89 -13.13 9.04
CA VAL A 127 -11.70 -14.37 8.27
C VAL A 127 -12.26 -14.24 6.86
N ILE A 128 -13.44 -13.63 6.71
CA ILE A 128 -14.05 -13.37 5.41
C ILE A 128 -13.13 -12.47 4.57
N VAL A 129 -12.68 -11.35 5.13
CA VAL A 129 -11.78 -10.42 4.43
C VAL A 129 -10.45 -11.08 4.06
N SER A 130 -9.83 -11.82 4.98
CA SER A 130 -8.59 -12.56 4.72
C SER A 130 -8.76 -13.60 3.62
N LEU A 131 -9.91 -14.29 3.56
CA LEU A 131 -10.20 -15.24 2.50
C LEU A 131 -10.30 -14.55 1.13
N ILE A 132 -11.04 -13.43 1.05
CA ILE A 132 -11.15 -12.67 -0.20
C ILE A 132 -9.79 -12.11 -0.62
N ALA A 133 -9.01 -11.57 0.32
CA ALA A 133 -7.66 -11.07 0.07
C ALA A 133 -6.71 -12.19 -0.40
N ALA A 134 -6.80 -13.39 0.19
CA ALA A 134 -6.02 -14.55 -0.22
C ALA A 134 -6.39 -15.04 -1.63
N ILE A 135 -7.69 -15.07 -1.97
CA ILE A 135 -8.16 -15.40 -3.32
C ILE A 135 -7.60 -14.37 -4.31
N TYR A 136 -7.67 -13.08 -3.98
CA TYR A 136 -7.13 -12.01 -4.80
C TYR A 136 -5.62 -12.16 -5.04
N VAL A 137 -4.83 -12.30 -3.97
CA VAL A 137 -3.38 -12.51 -4.07
C VAL A 137 -3.08 -13.76 -4.89
N GLY A 138 -3.83 -14.85 -4.68
CA GLY A 138 -3.70 -16.08 -5.47
C GLY A 138 -3.94 -15.88 -6.96
N ILE A 139 -5.00 -15.16 -7.34
CA ILE A 139 -5.31 -14.86 -8.75
C ILE A 139 -4.21 -14.00 -9.38
N LEU A 140 -3.72 -12.99 -8.67
CA LEU A 140 -2.64 -12.13 -9.18
C LEU A 140 -1.33 -12.88 -9.32
N VAL A 141 -0.93 -13.64 -8.31
CA VAL A 141 0.28 -14.47 -8.37
C VAL A 141 0.17 -15.49 -9.50
N TYR A 142 -0.98 -16.14 -9.65
CA TYR A 142 -1.24 -17.03 -10.77
C TYR A 142 -1.11 -16.32 -12.12
N SER A 143 -1.60 -15.08 -12.23
CA SER A 143 -1.47 -14.26 -13.44
C SER A 143 -0.02 -13.88 -13.73
N ILE A 144 0.75 -13.45 -12.72
CA ILE A 144 2.20 -13.16 -12.87
C ILE A 144 2.96 -14.41 -13.32
N ILE A 145 2.65 -15.57 -12.74
CA ILE A 145 3.33 -16.84 -13.03
C ILE A 145 2.91 -17.44 -14.39
N LEU A 146 1.69 -17.21 -14.88
CA LEU A 146 1.21 -17.83 -16.13
C LEU A 146 1.17 -16.92 -17.35
N SER A 147 1.17 -15.59 -17.19
CA SER A 147 1.33 -14.64 -18.31
C SER A 147 2.78 -14.59 -18.86
N TYR A 148 3.50 -15.70 -18.75
CA TYR A 148 4.95 -15.86 -18.92
C TYR A 148 5.53 -15.64 -20.33
N PRO A 149 4.78 -15.24 -21.37
CA PRO A 149 5.39 -14.61 -22.53
C PRO A 149 4.90 -13.19 -22.84
N HIS A 150 3.92 -12.62 -22.10
CA HIS A 150 3.18 -11.43 -22.57
C HIS A 150 2.93 -10.33 -21.52
N ALA A 151 3.40 -10.46 -20.28
CA ALA A 151 3.45 -9.30 -19.40
C ALA A 151 4.50 -8.32 -19.97
N ASP A 152 4.05 -7.31 -20.70
CA ASP A 152 4.91 -6.25 -21.20
C ASP A 152 5.38 -5.42 -20.01
N VAL A 153 6.69 -5.30 -19.84
CA VAL A 153 7.28 -4.34 -18.91
C VAL A 153 7.33 -3.02 -19.67
N VAL A 154 6.33 -2.17 -19.44
CA VAL A 154 6.28 -0.81 -20.02
C VAL A 154 6.74 0.15 -18.94
N ASN A 155 7.78 0.93 -19.23
CA ASN A 155 8.31 1.92 -18.29
C ASN A 155 8.64 1.35 -16.89
N TYR A 156 9.21 0.14 -16.84
CA TYR A 156 9.62 -0.53 -15.58
C TYR A 156 8.48 -0.96 -14.66
N GLU A 157 7.23 -0.93 -15.14
CA GLU A 157 6.07 -1.44 -14.43
C GLU A 157 5.55 -2.72 -15.08
N LEU A 158 5.14 -3.69 -14.25
CA LEU A 158 4.47 -4.91 -14.69
C LEU A 158 3.09 -4.55 -15.23
N VAL A 159 2.85 -4.68 -16.54
CA VAL A 159 1.51 -4.47 -17.12
C VAL A 159 0.77 -5.80 -17.21
N TYR A 160 -0.37 -5.90 -16.53
CA TYR A 160 -1.26 -7.06 -16.60
C TYR A 160 -2.12 -7.07 -17.86
N GLU A 161 -2.65 -8.24 -18.20
CA GLU A 161 -3.64 -8.34 -19.28
C GLU A 161 -4.95 -7.59 -18.94
N PRO A 162 -5.64 -7.01 -19.94
CA PRO A 162 -6.90 -6.29 -19.77
C PRO A 162 -7.96 -6.98 -18.89
N LYS A 163 -8.08 -8.30 -19.00
CA LYS A 163 -9.05 -9.11 -18.26
C LYS A 163 -8.67 -9.24 -16.78
N THR A 164 -7.37 -9.29 -16.47
CA THR A 164 -6.85 -9.34 -15.11
C THR A 164 -7.16 -8.05 -14.36
N TYR A 165 -7.13 -6.88 -15.02
CA TYR A 165 -7.53 -5.62 -14.39
C TYR A 165 -8.97 -5.62 -13.89
N ILE A 166 -9.92 -6.14 -14.68
CA ILE A 166 -11.33 -6.17 -14.27
C ILE A 166 -11.48 -7.00 -12.99
N ILE A 167 -10.80 -8.15 -12.93
CA ILE A 167 -10.82 -9.01 -11.74
C ILE A 167 -10.18 -8.30 -10.55
N VAL A 168 -9.04 -7.63 -10.76
CA VAL A 168 -8.36 -6.83 -9.74
C VAL A 168 -9.30 -5.76 -9.20
N TYR A 169 -9.97 -4.97 -10.05
CA TYR A 169 -10.88 -3.94 -9.58
C TYR A 169 -12.10 -4.47 -8.85
N CYS A 170 -12.76 -5.50 -9.39
CA CYS A 170 -13.96 -6.04 -8.78
C CYS A 170 -13.71 -6.74 -7.43
N THR A 171 -12.47 -7.11 -7.14
CA THR A 171 -12.11 -7.82 -5.90
C THR A 171 -11.29 -6.96 -4.94
N LEU A 172 -10.27 -6.25 -5.42
CA LEU A 172 -9.39 -5.40 -4.61
C LEU A 172 -10.08 -4.12 -4.14
N LEU A 173 -10.82 -3.44 -5.02
CA LEU A 173 -11.44 -2.15 -4.70
C LEU A 173 -12.40 -2.29 -3.51
N PRO A 174 -13.32 -3.28 -3.46
CA PRO A 174 -14.17 -3.47 -2.29
C PRO A 174 -13.35 -3.72 -1.03
N ILE A 175 -12.35 -4.61 -1.06
CA ILE A 175 -11.53 -4.96 0.10
C ILE A 175 -10.85 -3.72 0.69
N ILE A 176 -10.17 -2.95 -0.15
CA ILE A 176 -9.42 -1.76 0.28
C ILE A 176 -10.36 -0.67 0.84
N LEU A 177 -11.61 -0.61 0.37
CA LEU A 177 -12.58 0.38 0.82
C LEU A 177 -13.33 -0.02 2.10
N ILE A 178 -13.17 -1.24 2.61
CA ILE A 178 -13.83 -1.71 3.85
C ILE A 178 -13.40 -0.85 5.04
N ALA A 179 -12.11 -0.80 5.38
CA ALA A 179 -11.63 -0.01 6.51
C ALA A 179 -12.01 1.49 6.43
N PRO A 180 -11.79 2.22 5.31
CA PRO A 180 -12.29 3.59 5.17
C PRO A 180 -13.78 3.72 5.44
N SER A 181 -14.60 2.85 4.84
CA SER A 181 -16.07 2.89 4.98
C SER A 181 -16.51 2.69 6.43
N ILE A 182 -15.86 1.77 7.15
CA ILE A 182 -16.12 1.51 8.57
C ILE A 182 -15.78 2.73 9.42
N PHE A 183 -14.67 3.41 9.15
CA PHE A 183 -14.32 4.63 9.90
C PHE A 183 -15.25 5.80 9.62
N PHE A 184 -15.69 5.99 8.37
CA PHE A 184 -16.70 6.99 8.06
C PHE A 184 -18.04 6.67 8.74
N TYR A 185 -18.45 5.40 8.73
CA TYR A 185 -19.64 4.94 9.45
C TYR A 185 -19.53 5.22 10.96
N TYR A 186 -18.41 4.83 11.59
CA TYR A 186 -18.16 5.07 13.01
C TYR A 186 -18.15 6.56 13.34
N SER A 187 -17.51 7.39 12.50
CA SER A 187 -17.51 8.85 12.63
C SER A 187 -18.93 9.41 12.63
N SER A 188 -19.79 8.98 11.70
CA SER A 188 -21.18 9.44 11.64
C SER A 188 -21.96 9.03 12.89
N LYS A 189 -21.76 7.82 13.40
CA LYS A 189 -22.48 7.29 14.57
C LYS A 189 -22.08 7.97 15.89
N MET A 190 -20.81 8.36 16.02
CA MET A 190 -20.27 8.98 17.25
C MET A 190 -20.33 10.50 17.25
N ARG A 191 -20.86 11.12 16.20
CA ARG A 191 -20.83 12.59 16.00
C ARG A 191 -21.39 13.35 17.19
N ASP A 192 -22.54 12.93 17.70
CA ASP A 192 -23.26 13.67 18.75
C ASP A 192 -22.83 13.23 20.15
N ASN A 193 -22.40 11.97 20.30
CA ASN A 193 -22.02 11.39 21.59
C ASN A 193 -20.58 11.75 22.01
N ASN A 194 -19.66 11.82 21.05
CA ASN A 194 -18.26 12.12 21.30
C ASN A 194 -17.63 12.78 20.06
N PRO A 195 -17.82 14.11 19.88
CA PRO A 195 -17.35 14.83 18.72
C PRO A 195 -15.84 14.69 18.46
N PRO A 196 -14.95 14.75 19.48
CA PRO A 196 -13.52 14.58 19.25
C PRO A 196 -13.16 13.21 18.66
N ASN A 197 -13.76 12.12 19.17
CA ASN A 197 -13.55 10.77 18.63
C ASN A 197 -14.16 10.60 17.23
N SER A 198 -15.31 11.22 16.97
CA SER A 198 -15.93 11.25 15.64
C SER A 198 -15.02 11.90 14.60
N ILE A 199 -14.42 13.05 14.94
CA ILE A 199 -13.51 13.78 14.05
C ILE A 199 -12.24 12.96 13.81
N ARG A 200 -11.65 12.39 14.87
CA ARG A 200 -10.47 11.52 14.76
C ARG A 200 -10.73 10.33 13.83
N ALA A 201 -11.87 9.66 13.99
CA ALA A 201 -12.24 8.55 13.13
C ALA A 201 -12.42 8.97 11.66
N ARG A 202 -12.99 10.16 11.42
CA ARG A 202 -13.13 10.71 10.06
C ARG A 202 -11.77 10.89 9.40
N TRP A 203 -10.83 11.52 10.09
CA TRP A 203 -9.48 11.74 9.58
C TRP A 203 -8.74 10.42 9.36
N MET A 204 -8.95 9.41 10.23
CA MET A 204 -8.38 8.09 10.02
C MET A 204 -8.95 7.41 8.77
N GLY A 205 -10.26 7.56 8.53
CA GLY A 205 -10.91 7.13 7.28
C GLY A 205 -10.36 7.85 6.05
N ILE A 206 -10.11 9.17 6.12
CA ILE A 206 -9.47 9.95 5.04
C ILE A 206 -8.04 9.46 4.79
N GLY A 207 -7.25 9.22 5.83
CA GLY A 207 -5.89 8.70 5.70
C GLY A 207 -5.85 7.33 5.03
N LEU A 208 -6.76 6.43 5.42
CA LEU A 208 -6.93 5.13 4.78
C LEU A 208 -7.48 5.22 3.35
N LEU A 209 -8.30 6.23 3.04
CA LEU A 209 -8.76 6.50 1.69
C LEU A 209 -7.62 6.99 0.77
N PHE A 210 -6.73 7.85 1.28
CA PHE A 210 -5.52 8.22 0.53
C PHE A 210 -4.62 7.01 0.30
N PHE A 211 -4.46 6.16 1.31
CA PHE A 211 -3.74 4.90 1.15
C PHE A 211 -4.38 4.02 0.08
N ALA A 212 -5.71 3.89 0.09
CA ALA A 212 -6.48 3.16 -0.90
C ALA A 212 -6.23 3.68 -2.32
N ILE A 213 -6.35 4.99 -2.53
CA ILE A 213 -6.14 5.64 -3.83
C ILE A 213 -4.72 5.37 -4.32
N GLY A 214 -3.70 5.65 -3.50
CA GLY A 214 -2.31 5.40 -3.87
C GLY A 214 -2.04 3.94 -4.23
N TYR A 215 -2.62 3.01 -3.46
CA TYR A 215 -2.45 1.59 -3.70
C TYR A 215 -3.16 1.11 -4.97
N ILE A 216 -4.40 1.55 -5.20
CA ILE A 216 -5.13 1.23 -6.44
C ILE A 216 -4.37 1.73 -7.65
N THR A 217 -3.78 2.92 -7.60
CA THR A 217 -3.02 3.48 -8.73
C THR A 217 -1.68 2.80 -8.95
N GLU A 218 -1.03 2.28 -7.90
CA GLU A 218 0.25 1.57 -8.02
C GLU A 218 0.05 0.11 -8.45
N VAL A 219 -1.06 -0.53 -8.06
CA VAL A 219 -1.37 -1.94 -8.40
C VAL A 219 -2.22 -2.07 -9.67
N ALA A 220 -2.73 -0.96 -10.22
CA ALA A 220 -3.40 -0.93 -11.51
C ALA A 220 -2.49 -0.33 -12.61
N PRO A 221 -1.59 -1.14 -13.20
CA PRO A 221 -0.52 -0.69 -14.11
C PRO A 221 -0.96 -0.15 -15.48
N PHE A 222 -2.26 0.12 -15.71
CA PHE A 222 -2.71 0.79 -16.94
C PHE A 222 -2.43 2.30 -16.95
N LEU A 223 -2.11 2.90 -15.79
CA LEU A 223 -1.80 4.33 -15.70
C LEU A 223 -0.37 4.65 -16.14
N GLY A 224 0.58 3.70 -16.06
CA GLY A 224 1.99 3.93 -16.35
C GLY A 224 2.51 5.19 -15.64
N GLU A 225 3.07 6.14 -16.39
CA GLU A 225 3.58 7.41 -15.86
C GLU A 225 2.53 8.26 -15.13
N LEU A 226 1.23 8.09 -15.43
CA LEU A 226 0.16 8.78 -14.72
C LEU A 226 0.01 8.29 -13.29
N ALA A 227 0.59 7.15 -12.89
CA ALA A 227 0.61 6.69 -11.50
C ALA A 227 1.55 7.53 -10.62
N ILE A 228 2.62 8.11 -11.20
CA ILE A 228 3.64 8.90 -10.49
C ILE A 228 3.04 10.02 -9.62
N PRO A 229 2.16 10.91 -10.12
CA PRO A 229 1.55 11.95 -9.29
C PRO A 229 0.68 11.39 -8.16
N PHE A 230 0.07 10.21 -8.34
CA PHE A 230 -0.78 9.60 -7.30
C PHE A 230 0.03 8.99 -6.15
N ARG A 231 1.33 8.78 -6.31
CA ARG A 231 2.22 8.36 -5.21
C ARG A 231 2.24 9.39 -4.07
N ILE A 232 1.89 10.65 -4.33
CA ILE A 232 1.71 11.67 -3.28
C ILE A 232 0.66 11.28 -2.24
N PHE A 233 -0.35 10.46 -2.62
CA PHE A 233 -1.38 10.00 -1.70
C PHE A 233 -0.82 9.10 -0.60
N PHE A 234 0.31 8.40 -0.81
CA PHE A 234 0.99 7.68 0.27
C PHE A 234 1.57 8.63 1.32
N VAL A 235 2.12 9.77 0.88
CA VAL A 235 2.63 10.82 1.78
C VAL A 235 1.48 11.46 2.55
N LEU A 236 0.39 11.81 1.85
CA LEU A 236 -0.81 12.39 2.47
C LEU A 236 -1.46 11.41 3.46
N ALA A 237 -1.50 10.13 3.15
CA ALA A 237 -1.96 9.07 4.05
C ALA A 237 -1.10 9.05 5.32
N GLY A 238 0.23 9.03 5.17
CA GLY A 238 1.15 9.02 6.30
C GLY A 238 1.01 10.24 7.22
N ILE A 239 0.93 11.45 6.65
CA ILE A 239 0.71 12.69 7.41
C ILE A 239 -0.63 12.64 8.14
N THR A 240 -1.70 12.24 7.45
CA THR A 240 -3.04 12.20 8.02
C THR A 240 -3.13 11.19 9.16
N LEU A 241 -2.56 10.00 8.98
CA LEU A 241 -2.52 8.96 10.01
C LEU A 241 -1.65 9.41 11.19
N TRP A 242 -0.51 10.06 10.94
CA TRP A 242 0.31 10.65 12.01
C TRP A 242 -0.48 11.63 12.88
N ILE A 243 -1.24 12.55 12.26
CA ILE A 243 -2.12 13.50 12.98
C ILE A 243 -3.14 12.73 13.83
N CYS A 244 -3.76 11.69 13.26
CA CYS A 244 -4.76 10.88 13.97
C CYS A 244 -4.20 10.16 15.20
N PHE A 245 -2.96 9.71 15.15
CA PHE A 245 -2.35 8.98 16.27
C PHE A 245 -1.73 9.89 17.32
N ARG A 246 -1.00 10.93 16.89
CA ARG A 246 -0.33 11.84 17.82
C ARG A 246 -1.25 12.89 18.42
N MET A 247 -2.35 13.22 17.74
CA MET A 247 -3.23 14.33 18.11
C MET A 247 -2.43 15.55 18.57
N PRO A 248 -1.66 16.18 17.66
CA PRO A 248 -0.82 17.31 18.03
C PRO A 248 -1.66 18.47 18.58
N GLU A 249 -1.09 19.29 19.46
CA GLU A 249 -1.82 20.34 20.19
C GLU A 249 -2.60 21.31 19.27
N TRP A 250 -2.02 21.66 18.13
CA TRP A 250 -2.69 22.49 17.13
C TRP A 250 -3.93 21.83 16.52
N PHE A 251 -3.98 20.49 16.50
CA PHE A 251 -5.11 19.73 16.01
C PHE A 251 -6.15 19.53 17.11
N LYS A 252 -5.71 19.22 18.35
CA LYS A 252 -6.58 19.14 19.54
C LYS A 252 -7.40 20.43 19.71
N SER A 253 -6.73 21.59 19.60
CA SER A 253 -7.40 22.90 19.72
C SER A 253 -8.43 23.14 18.62
N LYS A 254 -8.18 22.67 17.39
CA LYS A 254 -9.14 22.77 16.28
C LYS A 254 -10.36 21.86 16.43
N ILE A 255 -10.22 20.72 17.09
CA ILE A 255 -11.32 19.75 17.26
C ILE A 255 -12.02 19.86 18.62
N GLY A 256 -11.62 20.83 19.45
CA GLY A 256 -12.20 21.06 20.78
C GLY A 256 -11.91 19.93 21.77
N TRP A 257 -10.76 19.26 21.65
CA TRP A 257 -10.36 18.20 22.59
C TRP A 257 -9.85 18.82 23.88
N THR A 258 -10.59 18.66 24.98
CA THR A 258 -10.15 18.97 26.35
C THR A 258 -9.85 17.66 27.07
N GLU A 259 -8.64 17.52 27.63
CA GLU A 259 -8.18 16.32 28.35
C GLU A 259 -8.98 16.05 29.64
#